data_AF-A0A248UQ52-F1
#
_entry.id   AF-A0A248UQ52-F1
#
_cell.length_a   1.000
_cell.length_b   1.000
_cell.length_c   1.000
_cell.angle_alpha   90.00
_cell.angle_beta   90.00
_cell.angle_gamma   90.00
#
_symmetry.space_group_name_H-M   'P 1'
#
loop_
_entity.id
_entity.type
_entity.pdbx_description
1 polymer ?
#
loop_
_entity_poly.entity_id
_entity_poly.type
_entity_poly.pdbx_seq_one_letter_code
_entity_poly.pdbx_strand_id
1 'polypeptide(L)'
;MPLRLTPRLPGREKLQCSLHGETPVAHPWIGDHRSGRRGQCGIGTAVTVKQVEDTADRRNKTWCIHCGSRLEQVIANRDHAPSKALLDEPFPANLPLTRVCQPCNSSFAEDEEYTAAFLGAVLSGGTNPDAQVVDRPKATFRSNVALRARIERSKTVERDLFGQETVAWSPEHDRLRRVLIKNARGHAFYELGEPMLGEPSRVWFGPLVVLDETQSEVFENVVWPEGLMPEVGSRLMTRFITGDDLDEGWIIVQEGVYRYAVLQSGGVIVRLVMREYLAAEIIWE
;
A
#
# COMPACT_ATOMS: atom_id res chain seq x y z
N MET A 1 -18.96 63.22 3.52
CA MET A 1 -18.39 62.08 4.26
C MET A 1 -18.33 60.88 3.34
N PRO A 2 -17.14 60.40 2.93
CA PRO A 2 -17.05 59.26 2.02
C PRO A 2 -17.10 57.94 2.79
N LEU A 3 -18.00 57.04 2.37
CA LEU A 3 -18.11 55.66 2.80
C LEU A 3 -16.89 54.87 2.28
N ARG A 4 -16.10 54.29 3.20
CA ARG A 4 -15.00 53.38 2.86
C ARG A 4 -15.57 52.04 2.39
N LEU A 5 -15.28 51.69 1.14
CA LEU A 5 -15.41 50.34 0.61
C LEU A 5 -14.25 49.50 1.17
N THR A 6 -14.56 48.44 1.91
CA THR A 6 -13.63 47.35 2.20
C THR A 6 -13.63 46.38 1.01
N PRO A 7 -12.48 45.99 0.45
CA PRO A 7 -12.44 44.94 -0.55
C PRO A 7 -12.64 43.58 0.12
N ARG A 8 -13.68 42.85 -0.32
CA ARG A 8 -13.83 41.41 -0.02
C ARG A 8 -12.66 40.67 -0.67
N LEU A 9 -11.85 40.02 0.15
CA LEU A 9 -10.90 39.02 -0.31
C LEU A 9 -11.69 37.86 -0.94
N PRO A 10 -11.39 37.40 -2.16
CA PRO A 10 -11.97 36.18 -2.68
C PRO A 10 -11.48 35.00 -1.83
N GLY A 11 -12.43 34.12 -1.50
CA GLY A 11 -12.20 32.97 -0.64
C GLY A 11 -11.08 32.10 -1.18
N ARG A 12 -10.22 31.64 -0.27
CA ARG A 12 -9.34 30.49 -0.53
C ARG A 12 -10.23 29.30 -0.83
N GLU A 13 -10.43 29.01 -2.11
CA GLU A 13 -10.74 27.65 -2.54
C GLU A 13 -9.64 26.76 -1.94
N LYS A 14 -10.06 25.77 -1.13
CA LYS A 14 -9.18 24.69 -0.69
C LYS A 14 -8.71 24.03 -1.98
N LEU A 15 -7.48 24.33 -2.40
CA LEU A 15 -6.79 23.55 -3.42
C LEU A 15 -6.70 22.13 -2.87
N GLN A 16 -7.62 21.30 -3.34
CA GLN A 16 -7.59 19.86 -3.16
C GLN A 16 -6.37 19.41 -3.99
N CYS A 17 -5.20 19.45 -3.37
CA CYS A 17 -3.98 18.92 -3.96
C CYS A 17 -4.16 17.40 -3.93
N SER A 18 -4.87 16.86 -4.93
CA SER A 18 -4.77 15.42 -5.16
C SER A 18 -3.40 15.17 -5.77
N LEU A 19 -2.81 14.00 -5.53
CA LEU A 19 -1.50 13.61 -6.04
C LEU A 19 -1.49 13.46 -7.56
N HIS A 20 -2.09 14.35 -8.38
CA HIS A 20 -2.46 14.27 -9.81
C HIS A 20 -1.41 13.76 -10.82
N GLY A 21 -0.21 13.34 -10.40
CA GLY A 21 0.78 12.70 -11.24
C GLY A 21 0.34 11.31 -11.72
N GLU A 22 0.68 11.00 -12.97
CA GLU A 22 0.80 9.62 -13.43
C GLU A 22 1.81 8.88 -12.53
N THR A 23 1.70 7.55 -12.44
CA THR A 23 2.73 6.73 -11.78
C THR A 23 4.08 7.12 -12.39
N PRO A 24 5.11 7.49 -11.61
CA PRO A 24 6.39 7.88 -12.19
C PRO A 24 7.06 6.66 -12.82
N VAL A 25 6.74 6.40 -14.08
CA VAL A 25 7.49 5.43 -14.90
C VAL A 25 8.89 6.00 -15.20
N ALA A 26 9.04 7.33 -15.11
CA ALA A 26 10.26 8.05 -15.47
C ALA A 26 11.20 8.38 -14.29
N HIS A 27 10.76 8.29 -13.03
CA HIS A 27 11.65 8.56 -11.90
C HIS A 27 12.34 7.27 -11.42
N PRO A 28 13.68 7.25 -11.35
CA PRO A 28 14.42 6.05 -10.95
C PRO A 28 14.04 5.65 -9.52
N TRP A 29 13.83 4.35 -9.30
CA TRP A 29 13.67 3.80 -7.96
C TRP A 29 15.06 3.72 -7.34
N ILE A 30 15.40 4.70 -6.52
CA ILE A 30 16.75 4.84 -5.98
C ILE A 30 16.91 3.85 -4.83
N GLY A 31 17.90 2.97 -4.97
CA GLY A 31 18.33 2.11 -3.86
C GLY A 31 18.95 2.98 -2.77
N ASP A 32 18.30 3.06 -1.61
CA ASP A 32 18.83 3.84 -0.51
C ASP A 32 19.78 2.99 0.34
N HIS A 33 21.08 3.11 0.07
CA HIS A 33 22.13 2.54 0.93
C HIS A 33 22.43 3.43 2.16
N ARG A 34 21.81 4.61 2.28
CA ARG A 34 22.16 5.68 3.24
C ARG A 34 21.07 6.06 4.25
N SER A 35 19.86 5.50 4.22
CA SER A 35 18.93 5.53 5.37
C SER A 35 19.36 4.57 6.48
N GLY A 36 20.64 4.62 6.82
CA GLY A 36 21.10 4.35 8.17
C GLY A 36 20.72 5.50 9.11
N ARG A 37 19.46 5.97 9.13
CA ARG A 37 18.91 6.39 10.42
C ARG A 37 18.71 5.10 11.18
N ARG A 38 19.75 4.72 11.92
CA ARG A 38 19.64 3.79 13.04
C ARG A 38 18.72 4.43 14.09
N GLY A 39 17.42 4.46 13.82
CA GLY A 39 16.48 4.14 14.87
C GLY A 39 16.87 2.74 15.29
N GLN A 40 17.22 2.57 16.56
CA GLN A 40 17.46 1.25 17.12
C GLN A 40 16.32 0.35 16.63
N CYS A 41 16.64 -0.78 16.01
CA CYS A 41 15.70 -1.89 15.89
C CYS A 41 15.48 -2.36 17.33
N GLY A 42 14.72 -1.57 18.09
CA GLY A 42 14.08 -2.00 19.30
C GLY A 42 13.28 -3.22 18.91
N ILE A 43 13.26 -4.19 19.80
CA ILE A 43 12.38 -5.34 19.71
C ILE A 43 10.96 -4.76 19.59
N GLY A 44 10.49 -4.60 18.35
CA GLY A 44 9.23 -3.95 18.05
C GLY A 44 8.17 -4.75 18.78
N THR A 45 7.49 -4.11 19.71
CA THR A 45 6.34 -4.73 20.35
C THR A 45 5.40 -5.11 19.21
N ALA A 46 5.00 -6.38 19.11
CA ALA A 46 4.17 -6.83 18.01
C ALA A 46 2.89 -5.98 17.97
N VAL A 47 2.84 -5.01 17.05
CA VAL A 47 1.65 -4.20 16.82
C VAL A 47 0.60 -5.19 16.34
N THR A 48 -0.40 -5.39 17.17
CA THR A 48 -1.47 -6.33 16.91
C THR A 48 -2.63 -5.52 16.36
N VAL A 49 -2.88 -5.65 15.06
CA VAL A 49 -4.12 -5.14 14.44
C VAL A 49 -5.29 -5.60 15.30
N LYS A 50 -6.09 -4.66 15.79
CA LYS A 50 -7.23 -4.97 16.65
C LYS A 50 -8.28 -5.69 15.79
N GLN A 51 -8.79 -6.82 16.30
CA GLN A 51 -9.95 -7.43 15.68
C GLN A 51 -11.17 -6.57 15.95
N VAL A 52 -11.73 -6.03 14.88
CA VAL A 52 -13.00 -5.33 14.89
C VAL A 52 -14.06 -6.27 14.31
N GLU A 53 -15.18 -6.39 15.00
CA GLU A 53 -16.31 -7.20 14.53
C GLU A 53 -16.86 -6.63 13.23
N ASP A 54 -17.31 -7.53 12.36
CA ASP A 54 -17.83 -7.19 11.05
C ASP A 54 -19.32 -7.42 10.97
N THR A 55 -20.03 -6.30 11.07
CA THR A 55 -21.49 -6.26 11.00
C THR A 55 -22.00 -5.79 9.63
N ALA A 56 -21.11 -5.64 8.64
CA ALA A 56 -21.48 -5.23 7.29
C ALA A 56 -22.33 -6.30 6.58
N ASP A 57 -23.09 -5.87 5.57
CA ASP A 57 -24.05 -6.72 4.87
C ASP A 57 -23.40 -8.01 4.35
N ARG A 58 -23.89 -9.15 4.86
CA ARG A 58 -23.36 -10.47 4.52
C ARG A 58 -23.58 -10.84 3.04
N ARG A 59 -24.53 -10.20 2.36
CA ARG A 59 -24.80 -10.43 0.92
C ARG A 59 -23.58 -10.03 0.07
N ASN A 60 -22.85 -9.00 0.47
CA ASN A 60 -21.62 -8.57 -0.20
C ASN A 60 -20.48 -9.59 -0.10
N LYS A 61 -20.56 -10.52 0.87
CA LYS A 61 -19.54 -11.55 1.14
C LYS A 61 -19.76 -12.84 0.35
N THR A 62 -20.73 -12.86 -0.56
CA THR A 62 -21.06 -14.02 -1.41
C THR A 62 -20.28 -14.04 -2.72
N TRP A 63 -19.55 -12.97 -3.04
CA TRP A 63 -18.83 -12.76 -4.30
C TRP A 63 -17.32 -12.67 -4.07
N CYS A 64 -16.55 -13.14 -5.05
CA CYS A 64 -15.10 -12.93 -5.06
C CYS A 64 -14.80 -11.45 -5.31
N ILE A 65 -14.03 -10.82 -4.42
CA ILE A 65 -13.68 -9.40 -4.52
C ILE A 65 -12.79 -9.05 -5.73
N HIS A 66 -12.22 -10.05 -6.40
CA HIS A 66 -11.33 -9.85 -7.54
C HIS A 66 -12.03 -10.01 -8.89
N CYS A 67 -12.88 -11.04 -9.05
CA CYS A 67 -13.52 -11.38 -10.33
C CYS A 67 -15.04 -11.30 -10.31
N GLY A 68 -15.67 -11.05 -9.15
CA GLY A 68 -17.13 -11.02 -9.02
C GLY A 68 -17.81 -12.39 -9.15
N SER A 69 -17.07 -13.50 -9.23
CA SER A 69 -17.70 -14.84 -9.27
C SER A 69 -18.35 -15.19 -7.93
N ARG A 70 -19.49 -15.87 -7.98
CA ARG A 70 -20.19 -16.32 -6.77
C ARG A 70 -19.40 -17.42 -6.07
N LEU A 71 -19.01 -17.18 -4.81
CA LEU A 71 -18.11 -18.08 -4.06
C LEU A 71 -18.76 -19.42 -3.66
N GLU A 72 -20.06 -19.57 -3.84
CA GLU A 72 -20.80 -20.83 -3.68
C GLU A 72 -20.66 -21.74 -4.91
N GLN A 73 -20.32 -21.17 -6.07
CA GLN A 73 -20.28 -21.87 -7.35
C GLN A 73 -18.85 -22.21 -7.79
N VAL A 74 -17.85 -21.79 -7.03
CA VAL A 74 -16.42 -21.98 -7.35
C VAL A 74 -15.67 -22.48 -6.12
N ILE A 75 -14.53 -23.13 -6.36
CA ILE A 75 -13.59 -23.45 -5.28
C ILE A 75 -13.07 -22.13 -4.72
N ALA A 76 -13.24 -21.93 -3.43
CA ALA A 76 -12.83 -20.71 -2.74
C ALA A 76 -11.94 -21.05 -1.55
N ASN A 77 -10.98 -20.18 -1.28
CA ASN A 77 -10.08 -20.27 -0.14
C ASN A 77 -9.98 -18.90 0.54
N ARG A 78 -9.02 -18.77 1.45
CA ARG A 78 -8.80 -17.55 2.23
C ARG A 78 -7.58 -16.82 1.71
N ASP A 79 -7.70 -15.52 1.57
CA ASP A 79 -6.64 -14.62 1.14
C ASP A 79 -6.43 -13.52 2.19
N HIS A 80 -5.18 -13.11 2.38
CA HIS A 80 -4.80 -12.11 3.37
C HIS A 80 -4.63 -10.74 2.71
N ALA A 81 -5.03 -9.69 3.43
CA ALA A 81 -4.79 -8.30 3.08
C ALA A 81 -4.14 -7.60 4.30
N PRO A 82 -2.83 -7.36 4.34
CA PRO A 82 -1.92 -7.54 3.22
C PRO A 82 -1.54 -8.99 2.98
N SER A 83 -1.07 -9.28 1.77
CA SER A 83 -0.46 -10.55 1.43
C SER A 83 0.71 -10.85 2.37
N LYS A 84 0.77 -12.07 2.92
CA LYS A 84 1.87 -12.50 3.80
C LYS A 84 3.27 -12.37 3.16
N ALA A 85 3.34 -12.41 1.84
CA ALA A 85 4.59 -12.21 1.12
C ALA A 85 5.20 -10.81 1.34
N LEU A 86 4.40 -9.84 1.76
CA LEU A 86 4.80 -8.45 1.97
C LEU A 86 5.14 -8.15 3.44
N LEU A 87 5.08 -9.15 4.34
CA LEU A 87 5.31 -9.02 5.77
C LEU A 87 6.52 -9.84 6.23
N ASP A 88 7.04 -9.50 7.40
CA ASP A 88 8.08 -10.27 8.09
C ASP A 88 7.47 -11.25 9.11
N GLU A 89 8.12 -12.40 9.29
CA GLU A 89 7.79 -13.37 10.32
C GLU A 89 8.42 -12.96 11.67
N PRO A 90 7.74 -13.16 12.81
CA PRO A 90 6.40 -13.72 12.96
C PRO A 90 5.29 -12.76 12.49
N PHE A 91 4.26 -13.31 11.85
CA PHE A 91 3.13 -12.51 11.38
C PHE A 91 2.27 -11.98 12.55
N PRO A 92 1.64 -10.80 12.39
CA PRO A 92 0.64 -10.31 13.35
C PRO A 92 -0.48 -11.33 13.56
N ALA A 93 -0.96 -11.48 14.80
CA ALA A 93 -1.96 -12.50 15.16
C ALA A 93 -3.31 -12.34 14.42
N ASN A 94 -3.63 -11.12 14.02
CA ASN A 94 -4.96 -10.69 13.58
C ASN A 94 -4.96 -10.17 12.14
N LEU A 95 -4.15 -10.76 11.26
CA LEU A 95 -4.09 -10.32 9.88
C LEU A 95 -5.47 -10.35 9.20
N PRO A 96 -5.85 -9.26 8.50
CA PRO A 96 -7.10 -9.25 7.76
C PRO A 96 -7.17 -10.38 6.74
N LEU A 97 -8.34 -11.00 6.66
CA LEU A 97 -8.58 -12.21 5.90
C LEU A 97 -9.93 -12.15 5.21
N THR A 98 -9.98 -12.53 3.94
CA THR A 98 -11.22 -12.60 3.17
C THR A 98 -11.34 -13.89 2.38
N ARG A 99 -12.56 -14.28 2.03
CA ARG A 99 -12.84 -15.46 1.21
C ARG A 99 -12.86 -15.04 -0.25
N VAL A 100 -12.07 -15.71 -1.09
CA VAL A 100 -11.94 -15.41 -2.53
C VAL A 100 -11.94 -16.70 -3.33
N CYS A 101 -12.20 -16.62 -4.64
CA CYS A 101 -12.06 -17.80 -5.49
C CYS A 101 -10.59 -18.20 -5.59
N GLN A 102 -10.34 -19.52 -5.56
CA GLN A 102 -8.99 -20.08 -5.61
C GLN A 102 -8.23 -19.68 -6.89
N PRO A 103 -8.85 -19.61 -8.08
CA PRO A 103 -8.18 -19.11 -9.29
C PRO A 103 -7.62 -17.70 -9.14
N CYS A 104 -8.38 -16.75 -8.58
CA CYS A 104 -7.88 -15.40 -8.33
C CYS A 104 -6.75 -15.40 -7.30
N ASN A 105 -6.94 -16.07 -6.16
CA ASN A 105 -5.91 -16.12 -5.11
C ASN A 105 -4.57 -16.66 -5.67
N SER A 106 -4.61 -17.79 -6.37
CA SER A 106 -3.41 -18.40 -6.95
C SER A 106 -2.78 -17.56 -8.06
N SER A 107 -3.57 -16.75 -8.80
CA SER A 107 -3.05 -15.93 -9.90
C SER A 107 -2.07 -14.84 -9.46
N PHE A 108 -2.09 -14.42 -8.20
CA PHE A 108 -1.21 -13.37 -7.68
C PHE A 108 0.14 -13.88 -7.19
N ALA A 109 0.32 -15.19 -7.02
CA ALA A 109 1.47 -15.75 -6.30
C ALA A 109 2.83 -15.33 -6.89
N GLU A 110 2.99 -15.37 -8.22
CA GLU A 110 4.25 -14.95 -8.87
C GLU A 110 4.49 -13.44 -8.78
N ASP A 111 3.43 -12.64 -8.87
CA ASP A 111 3.54 -11.18 -8.78
C ASP A 111 3.86 -10.73 -7.35
N GLU A 112 3.33 -11.42 -6.34
CA GLU A 112 3.65 -11.20 -4.93
C GLU A 112 5.08 -11.60 -4.61
N GLU A 113 5.55 -12.75 -5.11
CA GLU A 113 6.95 -13.17 -4.97
C GLU A 113 7.88 -12.14 -5.63
N TYR A 114 7.55 -11.71 -6.86
CA TYR A 114 8.29 -10.66 -7.55
C TYR A 114 8.33 -9.36 -6.75
N THR A 115 7.19 -8.88 -6.26
CA THR A 115 7.09 -7.59 -5.55
C THR A 115 7.90 -7.62 -4.25
N ALA A 116 7.78 -8.69 -3.47
CA ALA A 116 8.55 -8.85 -2.24
C ALA A 116 10.06 -8.91 -2.51
N ALA A 117 10.48 -9.71 -3.50
CA ALA A 117 11.88 -9.83 -3.88
C ALA A 117 12.45 -8.52 -4.45
N PHE A 118 11.70 -7.83 -5.30
CA PHE A 118 12.08 -6.54 -5.88
C PHE A 118 12.31 -5.49 -4.79
N LEU A 119 11.37 -5.33 -3.84
CA LEU A 119 11.54 -4.42 -2.71
C LEU A 119 12.77 -4.79 -1.87
N GLY A 120 13.02 -6.09 -1.64
CA GLY A 120 14.24 -6.55 -0.97
C GLY A 120 15.51 -6.12 -1.69
N ALA A 121 15.55 -6.26 -3.01
CA ALA A 121 16.70 -5.86 -3.82
C ALA A 121 16.91 -4.35 -3.81
N VAL A 122 15.85 -3.55 -3.86
CA VAL A 122 15.92 -2.09 -3.78
C VAL A 122 16.48 -1.65 -2.42
N LEU A 123 15.94 -2.17 -1.32
CA LEU A 123 16.36 -1.83 0.04
C LEU A 123 17.78 -2.32 0.37
N SER A 124 18.20 -3.44 -0.22
CA SER A 124 19.57 -3.96 -0.05
C SER A 124 20.55 -3.42 -1.12
N GLY A 125 20.03 -2.68 -2.11
CA GLY A 125 20.67 -2.23 -3.34
C GLY A 125 21.39 -3.31 -4.17
N GLY A 126 20.90 -4.54 -4.11
CA GLY A 126 21.36 -5.63 -4.95
C GLY A 126 20.61 -6.94 -4.70
N THR A 127 20.82 -7.94 -5.55
CA THR A 127 20.15 -9.24 -5.44
C THR A 127 21.00 -10.34 -4.78
N ASN A 128 22.14 -10.00 -4.17
CA ASN A 128 22.96 -10.97 -3.44
C ASN A 128 22.19 -11.47 -2.20
N PRO A 129 21.86 -12.77 -2.08
CA PRO A 129 21.09 -13.29 -0.96
C PRO A 129 21.73 -13.02 0.40
N ASP A 130 23.06 -13.09 0.48
CA ASP A 130 23.77 -12.94 1.75
C ASP A 130 23.90 -11.48 2.20
N ALA A 131 23.58 -10.53 1.31
CA ALA A 131 23.56 -9.10 1.59
C ALA A 131 22.15 -8.54 1.77
N GLN A 132 21.11 -9.38 1.74
CA GLN A 132 19.74 -8.91 1.92
C GLN A 132 19.46 -8.47 3.35
N VAL A 133 18.81 -7.32 3.51
CA VAL A 133 18.35 -6.80 4.82
C VAL A 133 16.98 -7.35 5.23
N VAL A 134 16.28 -8.03 4.32
CA VAL A 134 14.98 -8.66 4.54
C VAL A 134 15.12 -10.17 4.33
N ASP A 135 14.63 -10.97 5.29
CA ASP A 135 14.81 -12.43 5.28
C ASP A 135 14.07 -13.15 4.15
N ARG A 136 12.87 -12.68 3.80
CA ARG A 136 12.07 -13.34 2.75
C ARG A 136 12.73 -13.25 1.36
N PRO A 137 13.15 -12.06 0.87
CA PRO A 137 13.96 -11.94 -0.36
C PRO A 137 15.25 -12.76 -0.32
N LYS A 138 15.91 -12.90 0.83
CA LYS A 138 17.09 -13.78 0.96
C LYS A 138 16.76 -15.23 0.61
N ALA A 139 15.67 -15.77 1.16
CA ALA A 139 15.22 -17.12 0.83
C ALA A 139 14.85 -17.24 -0.66
N THR A 140 14.07 -16.29 -1.18
CA THR A 140 13.66 -16.26 -2.60
C THR A 140 14.85 -16.19 -3.56
N PHE A 141 15.86 -15.35 -3.30
CA PHE A 141 17.03 -15.25 -4.18
C PHE A 141 17.96 -16.46 -4.11
N ARG A 142 17.90 -17.26 -3.04
CA ARG A 142 18.61 -18.55 -2.96
C ARG A 142 17.90 -19.63 -3.75
N SER A 143 16.56 -19.70 -3.68
CA SER A 143 15.78 -20.77 -4.30
C SER A 143 15.39 -20.48 -5.76
N ASN A 144 15.24 -19.22 -6.15
CA ASN A 144 14.74 -18.80 -7.46
C ASN A 144 15.77 -17.94 -8.22
N VAL A 145 16.78 -18.60 -8.79
CA VAL A 145 17.87 -17.96 -9.55
C VAL A 145 17.36 -17.20 -10.78
N ALA A 146 16.30 -17.68 -11.42
CA ALA A 146 15.70 -17.04 -12.58
C ALA A 146 15.07 -15.68 -12.22
N LEU A 147 14.31 -15.62 -11.13
CA LEU A 147 13.73 -14.39 -10.61
C LEU A 147 14.83 -13.41 -10.13
N ARG A 148 15.86 -13.91 -9.43
CA ARG A 148 17.02 -13.12 -9.03
C ARG A 148 17.66 -12.42 -10.23
N ALA A 149 17.98 -13.18 -11.28
CA ALA A 149 18.57 -12.63 -12.50
C ALA A 149 17.63 -11.66 -13.23
N ARG A 150 16.31 -11.90 -13.17
CA ARG A 150 15.29 -11.01 -13.74
C ARG A 150 15.27 -9.65 -13.05
N ILE A 151 15.31 -9.62 -11.72
CA ILE A 151 15.38 -8.39 -10.95
C ILE A 151 16.73 -7.70 -11.14
N GLU A 152 17.86 -8.42 -11.11
CA GLU A 152 19.18 -7.81 -11.31
C GLU A 152 19.29 -7.08 -12.67
N ARG A 153 18.66 -7.61 -13.73
CA ARG A 153 18.60 -6.94 -15.05
C ARG A 153 17.85 -5.60 -15.04
N SER A 154 17.03 -5.33 -14.03
CA SER A 154 16.35 -4.04 -13.87
C SER A 154 17.22 -2.98 -13.18
N LYS A 155 18.40 -3.36 -12.67
CA LYS A 155 19.34 -2.47 -12.01
C LYS A 155 20.16 -1.69 -13.04
N THR A 156 20.20 -0.37 -12.87
CA THR A 156 21.12 0.53 -13.58
C THR A 156 22.03 1.20 -12.55
N VAL A 157 23.31 1.33 -12.88
CA VAL A 157 24.29 2.03 -12.04
C VAL A 157 24.80 3.22 -12.83
N GLU A 158 24.47 4.41 -12.36
CA GLU A 158 24.97 5.65 -12.92
C GLU A 158 26.12 6.17 -12.06
N ARG A 159 27.15 6.71 -12.70
CA ARG A 159 28.25 7.39 -12.02
C ARG A 159 28.17 8.86 -12.35
N ASP A 160 28.16 9.70 -11.33
CA ASP A 160 28.26 11.15 -11.53
C ASP A 160 29.69 11.58 -11.92
N LEU A 161 29.86 12.88 -12.18
CA LEU A 161 31.15 13.48 -12.53
C LEU A 161 32.20 13.39 -11.40
N PHE A 162 31.78 13.08 -10.17
CA PHE A 162 32.64 12.90 -9.00
C PHE A 162 32.91 11.41 -8.70
N GLY A 163 32.43 10.51 -9.56
CA GLY A 163 32.59 9.06 -9.40
C GLY A 163 31.63 8.43 -8.38
N GLN A 164 30.66 9.18 -7.86
CA GLN A 164 29.63 8.66 -6.97
C GLN A 164 28.66 7.79 -7.77
N GLU A 165 28.53 6.53 -7.36
CA GLU A 165 27.55 5.61 -7.91
C GLU A 165 26.17 5.88 -7.31
N THR A 166 25.15 5.93 -8.19
CA THR A 166 23.73 5.91 -7.86
C THR A 166 23.12 4.67 -8.48
N VAL A 167 22.41 3.89 -7.68
CA VAL A 167 21.70 2.69 -8.14
C VAL A 167 20.24 3.04 -8.40
N ALA A 168 19.81 2.86 -9.64
CA ALA A 168 18.42 2.99 -10.06
C ALA A 168 17.84 1.62 -10.41
N TRP A 169 16.56 1.42 -10.11
CA TRP A 169 15.82 0.21 -10.48
C TRP A 169 14.61 0.57 -11.36
N SER A 170 14.30 -0.31 -12.32
CA SER A 170 13.12 -0.21 -13.18
C SER A 170 12.17 -1.40 -12.93
N PRO A 171 11.16 -1.27 -12.06
CA PRO A 171 10.27 -2.39 -11.77
C PRO A 171 9.45 -2.83 -12.99
N GLU A 172 8.98 -4.08 -12.94
CA GLU A 172 7.87 -4.51 -13.78
C GLU A 172 6.57 -3.92 -13.25
N HIS A 173 6.27 -2.70 -13.72
CA HIS A 173 5.15 -1.89 -13.23
C HIS A 173 3.83 -2.65 -13.18
N ASP A 174 3.51 -3.47 -14.19
CA ASP A 174 2.26 -4.23 -14.22
C ASP A 174 2.15 -5.27 -13.10
N ARG A 175 3.27 -5.88 -12.69
CA ARG A 175 3.29 -6.84 -11.57
C ARG A 175 3.02 -6.13 -10.25
N LEU A 176 3.71 -5.02 -10.01
CA LEU A 176 3.50 -4.19 -8.82
C LEU A 176 2.05 -3.69 -8.79
N ARG A 177 1.56 -3.13 -9.90
CA ARG A 177 0.18 -2.63 -10.02
C ARG A 177 -0.84 -3.71 -9.62
N ARG A 178 -0.70 -4.95 -10.12
CA ARG A 178 -1.64 -6.03 -9.78
C ARG A 178 -1.61 -6.37 -8.29
N VAL A 179 -0.44 -6.44 -7.67
CA VAL A 179 -0.30 -6.69 -6.22
C VAL A 179 -0.89 -5.54 -5.39
N LEU A 180 -0.64 -4.30 -5.80
CA LEU A 180 -1.15 -3.10 -5.12
C LEU A 180 -2.69 -3.04 -5.17
N ILE A 181 -3.28 -3.25 -6.35
CA ILE A 181 -4.74 -3.28 -6.51
C ILE A 181 -5.34 -4.46 -5.73
N LYS A 182 -4.70 -5.63 -5.75
CA LYS A 182 -5.14 -6.81 -4.98
C LYS A 182 -5.25 -6.47 -3.49
N ASN A 183 -4.18 -5.93 -2.91
CA ASN A 183 -4.13 -5.58 -1.49
C ASN A 183 -5.10 -4.44 -1.18
N ALA A 184 -5.18 -3.42 -2.03
CA ALA A 184 -6.12 -2.32 -1.86
C ALA A 184 -7.59 -2.78 -1.86
N ARG A 185 -7.98 -3.66 -2.79
CA ARG A 185 -9.32 -4.28 -2.80
C ARG A 185 -9.59 -5.08 -1.52
N GLY A 186 -8.58 -5.82 -1.04
CA GLY A 186 -8.65 -6.57 0.20
C GLY A 186 -8.89 -5.67 1.42
N HIS A 187 -8.14 -4.58 1.54
CA HIS A 187 -8.27 -3.58 2.61
C HIS A 187 -9.62 -2.87 2.57
N ALA A 188 -10.02 -2.37 1.39
CA ALA A 188 -11.34 -1.76 1.21
C ALA A 188 -12.45 -2.72 1.62
N PHE A 189 -12.42 -3.97 1.14
CA PHE A 189 -13.44 -4.95 1.49
C PHE A 189 -13.43 -5.32 2.97
N TYR A 190 -12.25 -5.48 3.59
CA TYR A 190 -12.17 -5.81 5.00
C TYR A 190 -12.72 -4.70 5.89
N GLU A 191 -12.40 -3.45 5.57
CA GLU A 191 -12.77 -2.29 6.38
C GLU A 191 -14.22 -1.83 6.11
N LEU A 192 -14.66 -1.78 4.85
CA LEU A 192 -16.01 -1.31 4.45
C LEU A 192 -17.06 -2.43 4.36
N GLY A 193 -16.64 -3.65 4.05
CA GLY A 193 -17.57 -4.76 3.76
C GLY A 193 -18.18 -4.74 2.35
N GLU A 194 -17.72 -3.82 1.49
CA GLU A 194 -18.19 -3.66 0.11
C GLU A 194 -17.11 -4.04 -0.90
N PRO A 195 -17.41 -4.83 -1.94
CA PRO A 195 -16.43 -5.25 -2.92
C PRO A 195 -16.18 -4.15 -3.96
N MET A 196 -14.92 -3.76 -4.15
CA MET A 196 -14.51 -2.82 -5.20
C MET A 196 -14.34 -3.54 -6.55
N LEU A 197 -15.48 -3.90 -7.15
CA LEU A 197 -15.55 -4.58 -8.45
C LEU A 197 -15.28 -3.59 -9.58
N GLY A 198 -14.42 -3.97 -10.53
CA GLY A 198 -14.01 -3.09 -11.63
C GLY A 198 -12.65 -2.45 -11.40
N GLU A 199 -12.08 -1.89 -12.47
CA GLU A 199 -10.77 -1.24 -12.40
C GLU A 199 -10.84 0.06 -11.57
N PRO A 200 -9.80 0.36 -10.77
CA PRO A 200 -9.72 1.65 -10.10
C PRO A 200 -9.74 2.78 -11.13
N SER A 201 -10.43 3.87 -10.83
CA SER A 201 -10.37 5.10 -11.63
C SER A 201 -8.95 5.67 -11.64
N ARG A 202 -8.19 5.40 -10.57
CA ARG A 202 -6.82 5.85 -10.43
C ARG A 202 -5.94 4.89 -9.65
N VAL A 203 -4.69 4.78 -10.09
CA VAL A 203 -3.62 4.07 -9.37
C VAL A 203 -2.34 4.88 -9.49
N TRP A 204 -1.78 5.23 -8.34
CA TRP A 204 -0.45 5.82 -8.23
C TRP A 204 0.39 4.98 -7.27
N PHE A 205 1.68 4.80 -7.58
CA PHE A 205 2.65 4.22 -6.67
C PHE A 205 4.07 4.66 -6.99
N GLY A 206 4.92 4.69 -5.98
CA GLY A 206 6.33 5.03 -6.15
C GLY A 206 7.08 5.07 -4.82
N PRO A 207 8.40 5.29 -4.85
CA PRO A 207 9.18 5.52 -3.64
C PRO A 207 8.71 6.79 -2.92
N LEU A 208 8.54 6.73 -1.59
CA LEU A 208 8.20 7.89 -0.76
C LEU A 208 9.19 9.05 -0.97
N VAL A 209 10.46 8.73 -1.20
CA VAL A 209 11.54 9.72 -1.40
C VAL A 209 11.35 10.60 -2.65
N VAL A 210 10.48 10.18 -3.58
CA VAL A 210 10.17 10.93 -4.81
C VAL A 210 9.08 11.97 -4.56
N LEU A 211 8.30 11.83 -3.48
CA LEU A 211 7.30 12.83 -3.13
C LEU A 211 7.99 14.11 -2.65
N ASP A 212 7.57 15.25 -3.19
CA ASP A 212 7.94 16.53 -2.60
C ASP A 212 7.24 16.75 -1.25
N GLU A 213 7.61 17.81 -0.52
CA GLU A 213 7.08 18.09 0.82
C GLU A 213 5.55 18.25 0.83
N THR A 214 4.98 18.89 -0.19
CA THR A 214 3.52 19.08 -0.30
C THR A 214 2.82 17.77 -0.63
N GLN A 215 3.36 16.99 -1.55
CA GLN A 215 2.82 15.69 -1.92
C GLN A 215 2.90 14.71 -0.76
N SER A 216 4.01 14.71 -0.02
CA SER A 216 4.19 13.89 1.16
C SER A 216 3.20 14.29 2.25
N GLU A 217 3.01 15.58 2.53
CA GLU A 217 2.02 16.06 3.49
C GLU A 217 0.60 15.61 3.11
N VAL A 218 0.23 15.75 1.83
CA VAL A 218 -1.08 15.29 1.31
C VAL A 218 -1.26 13.79 1.47
N PHE A 219 -0.23 13.00 1.15
CA PHE A 219 -0.27 11.54 1.21
C PHE A 219 -0.37 11.03 2.65
N GLU A 220 0.41 11.62 3.55
CA GLU A 220 0.47 11.22 4.96
C GLU A 220 -0.75 11.71 5.76
N ASN A 221 -1.36 12.82 5.34
CA ASN A 221 -2.54 13.38 5.99
C ASN A 221 -3.80 12.55 5.69
N VAL A 222 -4.06 11.55 6.53
CA VAL A 222 -5.25 10.69 6.48
C VAL A 222 -6.34 11.25 7.39
N VAL A 223 -7.03 12.27 6.87
CA VAL A 223 -8.15 12.91 7.58
C VAL A 223 -9.46 12.61 6.87
N TRP A 224 -10.43 12.16 7.65
CA TRP A 224 -11.80 11.91 7.21
C TRP A 224 -12.49 13.22 6.86
N PRO A 225 -13.17 13.32 5.69
CA PRO A 225 -13.93 14.52 5.36
C PRO A 225 -15.00 14.81 6.41
N GLU A 226 -15.12 16.07 6.80
CA GLU A 226 -16.18 16.50 7.72
C GLU A 226 -17.57 16.16 7.16
N GLY A 227 -18.40 15.53 7.98
CA GLY A 227 -19.80 15.21 7.63
C GLY A 227 -20.00 13.97 6.77
N LEU A 228 -18.94 13.24 6.41
CA LEU A 228 -19.03 11.94 5.77
C LEU A 228 -18.75 10.84 6.78
N MET A 229 -19.69 9.91 6.91
CA MET A 229 -19.55 8.74 7.79
C MET A 229 -19.31 7.49 6.93
N PRO A 230 -18.46 6.55 7.38
CA PRO A 230 -18.32 5.26 6.71
C PRO A 230 -19.64 4.49 6.64
N GLU A 231 -19.69 3.41 5.86
CA GLU A 231 -20.88 2.55 5.81
C GLU A 231 -21.25 2.01 7.20
N VAL A 232 -22.54 2.06 7.56
CA VAL A 232 -23.01 1.62 8.87
C VAL A 232 -22.79 0.12 9.04
N GLY A 233 -22.14 -0.25 10.14
CA GLY A 233 -21.81 -1.64 10.46
C GLY A 233 -20.50 -2.14 9.86
N SER A 234 -19.78 -1.29 9.11
CA SER A 234 -18.42 -1.55 8.67
C SER A 234 -17.43 -1.52 9.85
N ARG A 235 -16.26 -2.17 9.69
CA ARG A 235 -15.18 -2.07 10.69
C ARG A 235 -14.68 -0.64 10.78
N LEU A 236 -14.60 0.02 9.63
CA LEU A 236 -14.19 1.40 9.49
C LEU A 236 -15.08 2.36 10.30
N MET A 237 -16.40 2.15 10.29
CA MET A 237 -17.33 2.92 11.13
C MET A 237 -17.01 2.75 12.62
N THR A 238 -16.69 1.53 13.05
CA THR A 238 -16.33 1.28 14.45
C THR A 238 -15.04 2.00 14.81
N ARG A 239 -14.00 1.91 13.97
CA ARG A 239 -12.73 2.62 14.15
C ARG A 239 -12.92 4.13 14.15
N PHE A 240 -13.78 4.65 13.27
CA PHE A 240 -14.13 6.07 13.21
C PHE A 240 -14.76 6.57 14.51
N ILE A 241 -15.65 5.78 15.13
CA ILE A 241 -16.31 6.14 16.38
C ILE A 241 -15.37 5.99 17.58
N THR A 242 -14.60 4.90 17.65
CA THR A 242 -13.80 4.59 18.84
C THR A 242 -12.40 5.21 18.81
N GLY A 243 -11.89 5.56 17.63
CA GLY A 243 -10.49 5.95 17.43
C GLY A 243 -9.49 4.82 17.67
N ASP A 244 -9.96 3.58 17.88
CA ASP A 244 -9.08 2.45 18.19
C ASP A 244 -8.26 2.02 16.98
N ASP A 245 -6.99 1.66 17.24
CA ASP A 245 -6.12 0.99 16.25
C ASP A 245 -5.90 1.84 14.98
N LEU A 246 -5.98 3.16 15.16
CA LEU A 246 -5.61 4.19 14.20
C LEU A 246 -4.44 5.01 14.77
N ASP A 247 -3.35 5.10 14.02
CA ASP A 247 -2.24 6.01 14.26
C ASP A 247 -2.28 7.11 13.20
N GLU A 248 -2.72 8.30 13.57
CA GLU A 248 -2.96 9.43 12.64
C GLU A 248 -3.81 9.03 11.42
N GLY A 249 -4.78 8.13 11.61
CA GLY A 249 -5.66 7.61 10.56
C GLY A 249 -5.14 6.36 9.83
N TRP A 250 -3.90 5.95 10.07
CA TRP A 250 -3.31 4.73 9.53
C TRP A 250 -3.60 3.52 10.41
N ILE A 251 -3.88 2.38 9.76
CA ILE A 251 -3.87 1.07 10.41
C ILE A 251 -2.47 0.49 10.23
N ILE A 252 -1.73 0.39 11.33
CA ILE A 252 -0.38 -0.18 11.35
C ILE A 252 -0.49 -1.71 11.45
N VAL A 253 -0.20 -2.40 10.34
CA VAL A 253 -0.25 -3.87 10.31
C VAL A 253 1.01 -4.48 10.91
N GLN A 254 2.17 -3.91 10.56
CA GLN A 254 3.46 -4.27 11.12
C GLN A 254 4.35 -3.04 11.06
N GLU A 255 4.80 -2.56 12.22
CA GLU A 255 5.58 -1.33 12.38
C GLU A 255 6.77 -1.28 11.41
N GLY A 256 6.90 -0.19 10.65
CA GLY A 256 7.95 0.00 9.66
C GLY A 256 7.93 -0.98 8.47
N VAL A 257 6.95 -1.88 8.35
CA VAL A 257 6.86 -2.87 7.27
C VAL A 257 5.59 -2.70 6.45
N TYR A 258 4.44 -2.49 7.08
CA TYR A 258 3.19 -2.33 6.35
C TYR A 258 2.17 -1.51 7.14
N ARG A 259 1.68 -0.44 6.52
CA ARG A 259 0.53 0.34 6.99
C ARG A 259 -0.39 0.68 5.85
N TYR A 260 -1.67 0.86 6.15
CA TYR A 260 -2.66 1.27 5.16
C TYR A 260 -3.74 2.17 5.77
N ALA A 261 -4.41 2.91 4.91
CA ALA A 261 -5.59 3.68 5.23
C ALA A 261 -6.65 3.43 4.17
N VAL A 262 -7.90 3.34 4.60
CA VAL A 262 -9.08 3.36 3.72
C VAL A 262 -9.80 4.66 4.05
N LEU A 263 -10.25 5.39 3.03
CA LEU A 263 -11.00 6.64 3.15
C LEU A 263 -12.24 6.53 2.26
N GLN A 264 -13.37 7.04 2.73
CA GLN A 264 -14.63 7.08 1.98
C GLN A 264 -15.07 8.53 1.79
N SER A 265 -15.06 9.01 0.55
CA SER A 265 -15.35 10.41 0.21
C SER A 265 -15.97 10.57 -1.17
N GLY A 266 -17.25 10.19 -1.34
CA GLY A 266 -17.88 10.16 -2.67
C GLY A 266 -17.25 9.13 -3.62
N GLY A 267 -16.54 8.16 -3.04
CA GLY A 267 -15.68 7.15 -3.66
C GLY A 267 -14.84 6.48 -2.56
N VAL A 268 -14.01 5.50 -2.91
CA VAL A 268 -13.10 4.81 -1.98
C VAL A 268 -11.66 5.08 -2.36
N ILE A 269 -10.88 5.60 -1.42
CA ILE A 269 -9.43 5.79 -1.56
C ILE A 269 -8.75 4.82 -0.62
N VAL A 270 -7.77 4.07 -1.13
CA VAL A 270 -6.90 3.22 -0.32
C VAL A 270 -5.47 3.70 -0.49
N ARG A 271 -4.84 4.07 0.63
CA ARG A 271 -3.42 4.35 0.70
C ARG A 271 -2.72 3.19 1.40
N LEU A 272 -1.54 2.84 0.93
CA LEU A 272 -0.71 1.84 1.58
C LEU A 272 0.76 2.22 1.48
N VAL A 273 1.53 1.81 2.49
CA VAL A 273 2.97 1.98 2.54
C VAL A 273 3.59 0.64 2.90
N MET A 274 4.60 0.24 2.12
CA MET A 274 5.40 -0.95 2.36
C MET A 274 6.84 -0.57 2.68
N ARG A 275 7.31 -1.03 3.84
CA ARG A 275 8.68 -0.86 4.35
C ARG A 275 9.15 0.59 4.44
N GLU A 276 8.22 1.52 4.70
CA GLU A 276 8.46 2.97 4.65
C GLU A 276 9.23 3.43 3.40
N TYR A 277 9.02 2.72 2.30
CA TYR A 277 9.69 2.98 1.03
C TYR A 277 8.68 3.07 -0.11
N LEU A 278 7.87 2.04 -0.34
CA LEU A 278 6.90 2.04 -1.43
C LEU A 278 5.56 2.58 -0.94
N ALA A 279 5.13 3.73 -1.46
CA ALA A 279 3.80 4.27 -1.26
C ALA A 279 2.89 3.96 -2.46
N ALA A 280 1.61 3.78 -2.21
CA ALA A 280 0.59 3.70 -3.25
C ALA A 280 -0.73 4.31 -2.81
N GLU A 281 -1.45 4.88 -3.78
CA GLU A 281 -2.81 5.41 -3.65
C GLU A 281 -3.67 4.83 -4.77
N ILE A 282 -4.77 4.18 -4.40
CA ILE A 282 -5.70 3.53 -5.32
C ILE A 282 -7.09 4.11 -5.07
N ILE A 283 -7.77 4.56 -6.12
CA ILE A 283 -9.06 5.26 -6.03
C ILE A 283 -10.11 4.53 -6.87
N TRP A 284 -11.29 4.32 -6.28
CA TRP A 284 -12.54 3.98 -6.94
C TRP A 284 -13.53 5.12 -6.74
N GLU A 285 -14.27 5.48 -7.80
CA GLU A 285 -15.35 6.48 -7.77
C GLU A 285 -16.71 5.81 -7.60
#